data_AF-A0A1Q5SD12-F1
#
_entry.id   AF-A0A1Q5SD12-F1
#
_cell.length_a   1.000
_cell.length_b   1.000
_cell.length_c   1.000
_cell.angle_alpha   90.00
_cell.angle_beta   90.00
_cell.angle_gamma   90.00
#
_symmetry.space_group_name_H-M   'P 1'
#
loop_
_entity.id
_entity.type
_entity.pdbx_description
1 polymer ?
#
loop_
_entity_poly.entity_id
_entity_poly.type
_entity_poly.pdbx_seq_one_letter_code
_entity_poly.pdbx_strand_id
1 'polypeptide(L)' 'MLASSEYDVDVPAVVGRGYVFGTQFHPEKSGAVGMSILNNYVGIVTGRGNG' A
#
# COMPACT_ATOMS: atom_id res chain seq x y z
N MET A 1 0.48 3.26 10.78
CA MET A 1 -0.74 3.13 9.96
C MET A 1 -0.61 4.10 8.79
N LEU A 2 -0.91 3.68 7.56
CA LEU A 2 -0.75 4.52 6.35
C LEU A 2 -2.09 4.84 5.68
N ALA A 3 -3.07 3.94 5.75
CA ALA A 3 -4.43 4.18 5.30
C ALA A 3 -5.43 3.35 6.12
N SER A 4 -6.65 3.87 6.31
CA SER A 4 -7.82 3.16 6.86
C SER A 4 -8.89 2.91 5.79
N SER A 5 -9.84 2.05 6.11
CA SER A 5 -11.11 1.91 5.40
C SER A 5 -12.21 1.60 6.41
N GLU A 6 -13.43 2.02 6.11
CA GLU A 6 -14.58 1.76 6.96
C GLU A 6 -15.23 0.43 6.56
N TYR A 7 -15.36 -0.49 7.52
CA TYR A 7 -16.09 -1.75 7.35
C TYR A 7 -16.68 -2.16 8.70
N ASP A 8 -17.88 -1.64 9.02
CA ASP A 8 -18.53 -1.58 10.34
C ASP A 8 -17.73 -0.81 11.42
N VAL A 9 -16.41 -0.97 11.42
CA VAL A 9 -15.43 -0.21 12.19
C VAL A 9 -14.30 0.27 11.26
N ASP A 10 -13.53 1.26 11.70
CA ASP A 10 -12.30 1.64 11.01
C ASP A 10 -11.25 0.54 11.10
N VAL A 11 -10.84 0.03 9.93
CA VAL A 11 -9.81 -1.01 9.81
C VAL A 11 -8.58 -0.47 9.06
N PRO A 12 -7.37 -0.96 9.37
CA PRO A 12 -6.18 -0.61 8.60
C PRO A 12 -6.23 -1.22 7.21
N ALA A 13 -6.25 -0.37 6.18
CA ALA A 13 -6.18 -0.79 4.78
C ALA A 13 -4.73 -0.99 4.32
N VAL A 14 -3.83 -0.12 4.77
CA VAL A 14 -2.39 -0.17 4.50
C VAL A 14 -1.60 0.16 5.75
N VAL A 15 -0.58 -0.64 6.02
CA VAL A 15 0.39 -0.42 7.09
C VAL A 15 1.80 -0.40 6.54
N GLY A 16 2.69 0.33 7.21
CA GLY A 16 4.11 0.34 6.89
C GLY A 16 4.95 0.80 8.06
N ARG A 17 6.13 0.21 8.21
CA ARG A 17 7.15 0.59 9.18
C ARG A 17 8.54 0.19 8.67
N GLY A 18 9.40 1.17 8.44
CA GLY A 18 10.71 0.93 7.84
C GLY A 18 10.57 0.27 6.46
N TYR A 19 11.18 -0.90 6.29
CA TYR A 19 11.14 -1.67 5.04
C TYR A 19 9.98 -2.67 4.96
N VAL A 20 9.09 -2.70 5.95
CA VAL A 20 7.96 -3.65 5.98
C VAL A 20 6.68 -2.90 5.65
N PHE A 21 5.93 -3.42 4.67
CA PHE A 21 4.65 -2.89 4.22
C PHE A 21 3.64 -4.03 4.11
N GLY A 22 2.36 -3.72 4.31
CA GLY A 22 1.27 -4.69 4.18
C GLY A 22 -0.03 -4.02 3.76
N THR A 23 -0.81 -4.74 2.95
CA THR A 23 -2.16 -4.35 2.51
C THR A 23 -3.15 -5.37 3.02
N GLN A 24 -4.32 -4.92 3.45
CA GLN A 24 -5.41 -5.85 3.78
C GLN A 24 -6.09 -6.39 2.51
N PHE A 25 -6.12 -5.59 1.45
CA PHE A 25 -6.62 -5.99 0.13
C PHE A 25 -5.52 -6.61 -0.74
N HIS A 26 -5.93 -7.20 -1.86
CA HIS A 26 -5.06 -7.77 -2.89
C HIS A 26 -4.80 -6.74 -3.99
N PRO A 27 -3.69 -5.97 -3.95
CA PRO A 27 -3.40 -4.95 -4.96
C PRO A 27 -3.35 -5.54 -6.38
N GLU A 28 -2.93 -6.79 -6.55
CA GLU A 28 -2.90 -7.50 -7.83
C GLU A 28 -4.30 -7.77 -8.43
N LYS A 29 -5.34 -7.73 -7.60
CA LYS A 29 -6.75 -7.90 -8.01
C LYS A 29 -7.49 -6.58 -8.17
N SER A 30 -6.83 -5.44 -7.95
CA SER A 30 -7.44 -4.09 -7.98
C SER A 30 -7.21 -3.33 -9.29
N GLY A 31 -6.84 -4.03 -10.38
CA GLY A 31 -6.69 -3.44 -11.72
C GLY A 31 -5.64 -2.33 -11.80
N ALA A 32 -5.93 -1.27 -12.55
CA ALA A 32 -4.99 -0.17 -12.78
C ALA A 32 -4.58 0.58 -11.49
N VAL A 33 -5.51 0.71 -10.54
CA VAL A 33 -5.23 1.31 -9.23
C VAL A 33 -4.27 0.43 -8.44
N GLY A 34 -4.53 -0.87 -8.41
CA GLY A 34 -3.65 -1.86 -7.79
C GLY A 34 -2.23 -1.86 -8.36
N MET A 35 -2.11 -1.81 -9.69
CA MET A 35 -0.81 -1.71 -10.37
C MET A 35 -0.05 -0.43 -10.01
N SER A 36 -0.75 0.70 -9.85
CA SER A 36 -0.13 1.95 -9.41
C SER A 36 0.46 1.83 -8.00
N ILE A 37 -0.23 1.14 -7.09
CA ILE A 37 0.26 0.88 -5.72
C ILE A 37 1.52 0.00 -5.75
N LEU A 38 1.53 -1.06 -6.55
CA LEU A 38 2.69 -1.93 -6.71
C LEU A 38 3.90 -1.18 -7.30
N ASN A 39 3.68 -0.33 -8.30
CA ASN A 39 4.74 0.50 -8.87
C ASN A 39 5.32 1.48 -7.84
N ASN A 40 4.48 2.06 -6.98
CA ASN A 40 4.94 2.92 -5.90
C ASN A 40 5.81 2.14 -4.90
N TYR A 41 5.42 0.92 -4.54
CA TYR A 41 6.22 0.05 -3.67
C TYR A 41 7.60 -0.25 -4.30
N VAL A 42 7.64 -0.60 -5.59
CA VAL A 42 8.91 -0.77 -6.31
C VAL A 42 9.72 0.52 -6.33
N GLY A 43 9.09 1.68 -6.51
CA GLY A 43 9.74 2.98 -6.45
C GLY A 43 10.41 3.24 -5.10
N ILE A 44 9.77 2.86 -4.00
CA ILE A 44 10.34 2.96 -2.63
C ILE A 44 11.54 2.02 -2.48
N VAL A 45 11.39 0.74 -2.87
CA VAL A 45 12.46 -0.27 -2.73
C VAL A 45 13.68 0.07 -3.59
N THR A 46 13.46 0.65 -4.78
CA THR A 46 14.54 1.04 -5.69
C THR A 46 15.12 2.42 -5.41
N GLY A 47 14.64 3.13 -4.38
CA GLY A 47 15.15 4.44 -3.97
C GLY A 47 14.71 5.60 -4.86
N ARG A 48 13.73 5.41 -5.75
CA ARG A 48 13.16 6.47 -6.60
C ARG A 48 12.19 7.40 -5.87
N GLY A 49 11.70 7.00 -4.69
CA GLY A 49 10.68 7.74 -3.93
C GLY A 49 11.20 8.63 -2.79
N ASN A 50 12.52 8.67 -2.54
CA ASN A 50 13.11 9.48 -1.48
C ASN A 50 13.72 10.75 -2.08
N GLY A 51 12.88 11.74 -2.33
CA GLY A 51 13.25 13.13 -2.62
C GLY A 51 12.71 14.04 -1.52
#